data_AF-A0A7C1TSZ8-F1
#
_entry.id   AF-A0A7C1TSZ8-F1
#
_cell.length_a   1.000
_cell.length_b   1.000
_cell.length_c   1.000
_cell.angle_alpha   90.00
_cell.angle_beta   90.00
_cell.angle_gamma   90.00
#
_symmetry.space_group_name_H-M   'P 1'
#
loop_
_entity.id
_entity.type
_entity.pdbx_description
1 polymer ?
#
loop_
_entity_poly.entity_id
_entity_poly.type
_entity_poly.pdbx_seq_one_letter_code
_entity_poly.pdbx_strand_id
1 'polypeptide(L)'
;VEVVMDDYGTGYSSLDVLSRLPFSAIKLDQGVVGRMSSDARNTHIVQSILYMARELSLKTVAEGVENECVYTFLMASGCNEVQGYWVSRPIPLKDFIEMLKANPRWPSSSFGLLYNAWVNHNSYRRKVLDAVYTLTKVAPEGWKDLPKMDLAHSPARCRLGQWYKKKGRRNDDASTSSHPTNPQDPHDRMHAAGEALERAVRGQAGPKSVRAALKTFLDFSDIVDAEVSRIVEEGLSETLGESYSDSSK
;
A
#
# COMPACT_ATOMS: atom_id res chain seq x y z
N VAL A 1 -10.57 -13.93 17.41
CA VAL A 1 -10.05 -15.16 16.77
C VAL A 1 -9.81 -14.81 15.32
N GLU A 2 -8.58 -14.98 14.82
CA GLU A 2 -8.24 -14.78 13.41
C GLU A 2 -8.41 -16.10 12.66
N VAL A 3 -8.94 -16.05 11.43
CA VAL A 3 -9.12 -17.23 10.57
C VAL A 3 -8.25 -17.05 9.34
N VAL A 4 -7.38 -18.02 9.09
CA VAL A 4 -6.37 -17.92 8.04
C VAL A 4 -6.64 -18.98 6.98
N MET A 5 -6.59 -18.57 5.71
CA MET A 5 -6.64 -19.51 4.59
C MET A 5 -5.22 -20.02 4.31
N ASP A 6 -5.00 -21.31 4.48
CA ASP A 6 -3.71 -21.95 4.19
C ASP A 6 -3.57 -22.29 2.70
N ASP A 7 -2.33 -22.51 2.26
CA ASP A 7 -1.99 -22.95 0.91
C ASP A 7 -2.63 -22.13 -0.23
N TYR A 8 -2.66 -20.81 -0.09
CA TYR A 8 -3.20 -19.95 -1.14
C TYR A 8 -2.30 -19.96 -2.38
N GLY A 9 -2.86 -20.37 -3.53
CA GLY A 9 -2.14 -20.44 -4.81
C GLY A 9 -1.68 -21.85 -5.25
N THR A 10 -2.09 -22.91 -4.55
CA THR A 10 -1.73 -24.32 -4.87
C THR A 10 -2.83 -25.11 -5.60
N GLY A 11 -3.89 -24.44 -6.06
CA GLY A 11 -4.96 -25.02 -6.90
C GLY A 11 -6.25 -25.38 -6.15
N TYR A 12 -6.20 -25.57 -4.82
CA TYR A 12 -7.40 -25.80 -3.98
C TYR A 12 -7.99 -24.53 -3.38
N SER A 13 -7.20 -23.46 -3.32
CA SER A 13 -7.62 -22.15 -2.83
C SER A 13 -8.38 -21.38 -3.90
N SER A 14 -9.70 -21.23 -3.73
CA SER A 14 -10.57 -20.51 -4.67
C SER A 14 -10.93 -19.11 -4.15
N LEU A 15 -10.97 -18.14 -5.08
CA LEU A 15 -11.49 -16.79 -4.81
C LEU A 15 -12.92 -16.82 -4.28
N ASP A 16 -13.71 -17.81 -4.70
CA ASP A 16 -15.07 -18.00 -4.22
C ASP A 16 -15.10 -18.27 -2.71
N VAL A 17 -14.27 -19.20 -2.23
CA VAL A 17 -14.16 -19.51 -0.79
C VAL A 17 -13.65 -18.29 -0.02
N LEU A 18 -12.64 -17.59 -0.56
CA LEU A 18 -12.12 -16.37 0.03
C LEU A 18 -13.18 -15.28 0.17
N SER A 19 -14.08 -15.15 -0.81
CA SER A 19 -15.13 -14.11 -0.82
C SER A 19 -16.30 -14.39 0.12
N ARG A 20 -16.53 -15.65 0.49
CA ARG A 20 -17.70 -16.09 1.27
C ARG A 20 -17.40 -16.27 2.75
N LEU A 21 -16.16 -16.59 3.09
CA LEU A 21 -15.75 -16.87 4.46
C LEU A 21 -15.01 -15.67 5.07
N PRO A 22 -15.16 -15.44 6.39
CA PRO A 22 -14.57 -14.29 7.07
C PRO A 22 -13.08 -14.52 7.40
N PHE A 23 -12.27 -14.78 6.38
CA PHE A 23 -10.83 -14.86 6.56
C PHE A 23 -10.27 -13.50 6.96
N SER A 24 -9.26 -13.51 7.83
CA SER A 24 -8.49 -12.33 8.22
C SER A 24 -7.09 -12.33 7.59
N ALA A 25 -6.64 -13.48 7.07
CA ALA A 25 -5.35 -13.61 6.41
C ALA A 25 -5.32 -14.74 5.38
N ILE A 26 -4.35 -14.67 4.47
CA ILE A 26 -3.97 -15.76 3.56
C ILE A 26 -2.49 -16.11 3.75
N LYS A 27 -2.16 -17.40 3.60
CA LYS A 27 -0.78 -17.89 3.59
C LYS A 27 -0.38 -18.29 2.18
N LEU A 28 0.74 -17.79 1.69
CA LEU A 28 1.35 -18.21 0.43
C LEU A 28 2.29 -19.38 0.74
N ASP A 29 1.97 -20.56 0.24
CA ASP A 29 2.78 -21.78 0.39
C ASP A 29 4.22 -21.56 -0.14
N GLN A 30 5.20 -22.20 0.51
CA GLN A 30 6.60 -22.32 0.07
C GLN A 30 6.79 -22.63 -1.43
N GLY A 31 5.91 -23.41 -2.07
CA GLY A 31 5.96 -23.70 -3.49
C GLY A 31 5.61 -22.48 -4.35
N VAL A 32 4.68 -21.65 -3.91
CA VAL A 32 4.37 -20.36 -4.58
C VAL A 32 5.53 -19.40 -4.42
N VAL A 33 6.06 -19.28 -3.20
CA VAL A 33 7.20 -18.40 -2.87
C VAL A 33 8.48 -18.85 -3.58
N GLY A 34 8.76 -20.15 -3.66
CA GLY A 34 9.93 -20.70 -4.31
C GLY A 34 9.93 -20.50 -5.83
N ARG A 35 8.77 -20.65 -6.49
CA ARG A 35 8.64 -20.45 -7.95
C ARG A 35 8.90 -19.02 -8.41
N MET A 36 8.66 -18.03 -7.54
CA MET A 36 8.89 -16.61 -7.82
C MET A 36 10.35 -16.31 -8.20
N SER A 37 11.33 -16.97 -7.57
CA SER A 37 12.75 -16.71 -7.86
C SER A 37 13.19 -17.19 -9.24
N SER A 38 12.41 -18.07 -9.89
CA SER A 38 12.78 -18.70 -11.16
C SER A 38 12.16 -18.07 -12.42
N ASP A 39 11.06 -17.31 -12.30
CA ASP A 39 10.32 -16.79 -13.45
C ASP A 39 9.55 -15.51 -13.09
N ALA A 40 9.72 -14.46 -13.90
CA ALA A 40 9.01 -13.18 -13.78
C ALA A 40 7.48 -13.34 -13.77
N ARG A 41 6.93 -14.34 -14.47
CA ARG A 41 5.50 -14.65 -14.41
C ARG A 41 5.07 -15.01 -12.99
N ASN A 42 5.83 -15.86 -12.30
CA ASN A 42 5.52 -16.27 -10.93
C ASN A 42 5.69 -15.10 -9.95
N THR A 43 6.67 -14.23 -10.17
CA THR A 43 6.81 -12.97 -9.44
C THR A 43 5.57 -12.09 -9.55
N HIS A 44 5.03 -11.90 -10.75
CA HIS A 44 3.81 -11.13 -10.96
C HIS A 44 2.57 -11.79 -10.35
N ILE A 45 2.51 -13.13 -10.34
CA ILE A 45 1.44 -13.86 -9.64
C ILE A 45 1.49 -13.54 -8.13
N VAL A 46 2.66 -13.64 -7.49
CA VAL A 46 2.82 -13.31 -6.07
C VAL A 46 2.40 -11.86 -5.80
N GLN A 47 2.88 -10.91 -6.60
CA GLN A 47 2.50 -9.49 -6.46
C GLN A 47 1.00 -9.27 -6.62
N SER A 48 0.35 -9.97 -7.56
CA SER A 48 -1.10 -9.90 -7.78
C SER A 48 -1.88 -10.45 -6.58
N ILE A 49 -1.40 -11.55 -5.98
CA ILE A 49 -1.98 -12.12 -4.76
C ILE A 49 -1.87 -11.14 -3.60
N LEU A 50 -0.69 -10.55 -3.39
CA LEU A 50 -0.46 -9.54 -2.33
C LEU A 50 -1.34 -8.30 -2.54
N TYR A 51 -1.46 -7.82 -3.79
CA TYR A 51 -2.36 -6.72 -4.15
C TYR A 51 -3.81 -7.06 -3.83
N MET A 52 -4.29 -8.23 -4.25
CA MET A 52 -5.66 -8.67 -4.01
C MET A 52 -5.96 -8.80 -2.52
N ALA A 53 -5.08 -9.48 -1.76
CA ALA A 53 -5.22 -9.61 -0.31
C ALA A 53 -5.35 -8.24 0.35
N ARG A 54 -4.55 -7.27 -0.09
CA ARG A 54 -4.63 -5.89 0.37
C ARG A 54 -5.99 -5.24 0.07
N GLU A 55 -6.52 -5.37 -1.15
CA GLU A 55 -7.85 -4.81 -1.49
C GLU A 55 -8.99 -5.48 -0.70
N LEU A 56 -8.82 -6.74 -0.31
CA LEU A 56 -9.74 -7.47 0.56
C LEU A 56 -9.50 -7.22 2.06
N SER A 57 -8.55 -6.34 2.42
CA SER A 57 -8.15 -6.07 3.81
C SER A 57 -7.67 -7.31 4.57
N LEU A 58 -7.08 -8.27 3.86
CA LEU A 58 -6.50 -9.50 4.40
C LEU A 58 -5.01 -9.30 4.72
N LYS A 59 -4.55 -9.87 5.83
CA LYS A 59 -3.11 -10.03 6.08
C LYS A 59 -2.54 -11.13 5.17
N THR A 60 -1.23 -11.10 4.95
CA THR A 60 -0.51 -12.07 4.14
C THR A 60 0.69 -12.62 4.89
N VAL A 61 0.84 -13.94 4.85
CA VAL A 61 2.03 -14.63 5.38
C VAL A 61 2.68 -15.38 4.23
N ALA A 62 3.96 -15.17 3.98
CA ALA A 62 4.71 -15.93 2.98
C ALA A 62 5.55 -17.02 3.65
N GLU A 63 5.37 -18.27 3.25
CA GLU A 63 6.10 -19.42 3.80
C GLU A 63 7.29 -19.82 2.92
N GLY A 64 8.25 -20.54 3.51
CA GLY A 64 9.43 -21.04 2.79
C GLY A 64 10.41 -19.95 2.36
N VAL A 65 10.51 -18.85 3.12
CA VAL A 65 11.49 -17.79 2.83
C VAL A 65 12.89 -18.21 3.28
N GLU A 66 13.76 -18.53 2.32
CA GLU A 66 15.11 -19.08 2.60
C GLU A 66 16.27 -18.11 2.36
N ASN A 67 16.04 -16.94 1.76
CA ASN A 67 17.09 -15.95 1.53
C ASN A 67 16.60 -14.50 1.66
N GLU A 68 17.56 -13.60 1.85
CA GLU A 68 17.32 -12.16 2.07
C GLU A 68 16.70 -11.47 0.86
N CYS A 69 17.04 -11.89 -0.36
CA CYS A 69 16.51 -11.30 -1.58
C CYS A 69 14.99 -11.54 -1.68
N VAL A 70 14.56 -12.79 -1.43
CA VAL A 70 13.14 -13.16 -1.41
C VAL A 70 12.40 -12.43 -0.29
N TYR A 71 12.97 -12.39 0.91
CA TYR A 71 12.41 -11.63 2.02
C TYR A 71 12.22 -10.14 1.66
N THR A 72 13.28 -9.48 1.19
CA THR A 72 13.28 -8.06 0.87
C THR A 72 12.25 -7.75 -0.21
N PHE A 73 12.15 -8.61 -1.23
CA PHE A 73 11.16 -8.50 -2.28
C PHE A 73 9.72 -8.64 -1.75
N LEU A 74 9.44 -9.63 -0.90
CA LEU A 74 8.11 -9.85 -0.34
C LEU A 74 7.67 -8.66 0.53
N MET A 75 8.56 -8.18 1.40
CA MET A 75 8.30 -7.00 2.23
C MET A 75 8.09 -5.75 1.37
N ALA A 76 8.90 -5.57 0.32
CA ALA A 76 8.75 -4.46 -0.61
C ALA A 76 7.47 -4.55 -1.45
N SER A 77 6.97 -5.76 -1.70
CA SER A 77 5.70 -6.02 -2.40
C SER A 77 4.47 -5.94 -1.49
N GLY A 78 4.67 -5.64 -0.20
CA GLY A 78 3.58 -5.40 0.75
C GLY A 78 3.11 -6.64 1.52
N CYS A 79 3.90 -7.72 1.52
CA CYS A 79 3.67 -8.86 2.41
C CYS A 79 3.74 -8.44 3.88
N ASN A 80 2.87 -8.97 4.74
CA ASN A 80 2.80 -8.57 6.15
C ASN A 80 3.80 -9.34 7.01
N GLU A 81 3.88 -10.64 6.80
CA GLU A 81 4.63 -11.58 7.63
C GLU A 81 5.34 -12.61 6.75
N VAL A 82 6.47 -13.11 7.23
CA VAL A 82 7.25 -14.15 6.56
C VAL A 82 7.60 -15.27 7.53
N GLN A 83 7.67 -16.49 7.00
CA GLN A 83 8.14 -17.67 7.71
C GLN A 83 9.12 -18.42 6.82
N GLY A 84 10.27 -18.82 7.38
CA GLY A 84 11.23 -19.64 6.67
C GLY A 84 12.62 -19.60 7.31
N TYR A 85 13.52 -20.41 6.78
CA TYR A 85 14.86 -20.62 7.34
C TYR A 85 15.75 -19.38 7.31
N TRP A 86 15.45 -18.39 6.47
CA TRP A 86 16.12 -17.10 6.54
C TRP A 86 15.83 -16.34 7.83
N VAL A 87 14.60 -16.46 8.36
CA VAL A 87 14.23 -15.88 9.65
C VAL A 87 14.80 -16.72 10.78
N SER A 88 14.41 -17.99 10.83
CA SER A 88 14.92 -18.99 11.78
C SER A 88 14.41 -20.38 11.39
N ARG A 89 15.14 -21.43 11.77
CA ARG A 89 14.61 -22.79 11.76
C ARG A 89 13.63 -22.96 12.94
N PRO A 90 12.77 -24.00 12.94
CA PRO A 90 12.07 -24.38 14.15
C PRO A 90 13.07 -24.65 15.28
N ILE A 91 12.92 -23.95 16.41
CA ILE A 91 13.83 -24.01 17.55
C ILE A 91 13.06 -24.31 18.85
N PRO A 92 13.72 -24.94 19.85
CA PRO A 92 13.14 -25.11 21.18
C PRO A 92 12.77 -23.78 21.85
N LEU A 93 11.81 -23.81 22.78
CA LEU A 93 11.34 -22.62 23.51
C LEU A 93 12.47 -21.81 24.17
N LYS A 94 13.47 -22.48 24.74
CA LYS A 94 14.62 -21.83 25.38
C LYS A 94 15.38 -20.94 24.37
N ASP A 95 15.66 -21.48 23.20
CA ASP A 95 16.42 -20.78 22.16
C ASP A 95 15.57 -19.66 21.54
N PHE A 96 14.25 -19.88 21.42
CA PHE A 96 13.32 -18.84 21.01
C PHE A 96 13.32 -17.63 21.97
N ILE A 97 13.31 -17.87 23.28
CA ILE A 97 13.38 -16.80 24.29
C ILE A 97 14.70 -16.02 24.16
N GLU A 98 15.83 -16.71 23.96
CA GLU A 98 17.12 -16.04 23.76
C GLU A 98 17.17 -15.24 22.46
N MET A 99 16.59 -15.78 21.38
CA MET A 99 16.44 -15.06 20.11
C MET A 99 15.62 -13.77 20.29
N LEU A 100 14.51 -13.80 21.03
CA LEU A 100 13.71 -12.60 21.29
C LEU A 100 14.48 -11.54 22.11
N LYS A 101 15.25 -11.97 23.11
CA LYS A 101 16.09 -11.06 23.92
C LYS A 101 17.18 -10.38 23.09
N ALA A 102 17.72 -11.06 22.09
CA ALA A 102 18.71 -10.49 21.18
C ALA A 102 18.14 -9.35 20.29
N ASN A 103 16.82 -9.16 20.27
CA ASN A 103 16.12 -8.13 19.50
C ASN A 103 16.58 -8.06 18.03
N PRO A 104 16.46 -9.18 17.28
CA PRO A 104 16.93 -9.26 15.91
C PRO A 104 16.34 -8.15 15.06
N ARG A 105 17.17 -7.56 14.20
CA ARG A 105 16.76 -6.55 13.23
C ARG A 105 16.73 -7.19 11.86
N TRP A 106 15.55 -7.21 11.26
CA TRP A 106 15.40 -7.59 9.86
C TRP A 106 15.43 -6.35 8.97
N PRO A 107 16.09 -6.42 7.81
CA PRO A 107 16.05 -5.34 6.83
C PRO A 107 14.62 -4.99 6.45
N SER A 108 14.38 -3.75 6.05
CA SER A 108 13.08 -3.32 5.55
C SER A 108 13.30 -2.38 4.36
N SER A 109 12.55 -2.58 3.27
CA SER A 109 12.58 -1.65 2.16
C SER A 109 11.68 -0.45 2.47
N SER A 110 12.29 0.69 2.83
CA SER A 110 11.56 1.95 3.02
C SER A 110 10.83 2.37 1.73
N PHE A 111 11.45 2.14 0.57
CA PHE A 111 10.85 2.44 -0.74
C PHE A 111 9.67 1.54 -1.07
N GLY A 112 9.79 0.23 -0.85
CA GLY A 112 8.69 -0.69 -1.11
C GLY A 112 7.45 -0.37 -0.26
N LEU A 113 7.65 0.01 1.00
CA LEU A 113 6.54 0.45 1.87
C LEU A 113 5.90 1.75 1.39
N LEU A 114 6.71 2.74 0.97
CA LEU A 114 6.20 3.99 0.41
C LEU A 114 5.47 3.75 -0.92
N TYR A 115 6.05 2.95 -1.82
CA TYR A 115 5.45 2.56 -3.08
C TYR A 115 4.11 1.88 -2.88
N ASN A 116 4.00 0.94 -1.93
CA ASN A 116 2.71 0.31 -1.61
C ASN A 116 1.68 1.30 -1.06
N ALA A 117 2.12 2.23 -0.22
CA ALA A 117 1.26 3.29 0.32
C ALA A 117 0.76 4.21 -0.81
N TRP A 118 1.64 4.56 -1.74
CA TRP A 118 1.34 5.37 -2.92
C TRP A 118 0.42 4.65 -3.90
N VAL A 119 0.67 3.38 -4.24
CA VAL A 119 -0.22 2.57 -5.09
C VAL A 119 -1.61 2.45 -4.47
N ASN A 120 -1.71 2.29 -3.14
CA ASN A 120 -2.99 2.29 -2.44
C ASN A 120 -3.71 3.65 -2.56
N HIS A 121 -2.97 4.75 -2.40
CA HIS A 121 -3.50 6.10 -2.57
C HIS A 121 -3.97 6.37 -4.01
N ASN A 122 -3.21 5.93 -5.02
CA ASN A 122 -3.60 6.02 -6.42
C ASN A 122 -4.79 5.11 -6.77
N SER A 123 -4.93 3.96 -6.11
CA SER A 123 -6.15 3.15 -6.20
C SER A 123 -7.37 3.93 -5.71
N TYR A 124 -7.28 4.66 -4.60
CA TYR A 124 -8.34 5.56 -4.14
C TYR A 124 -8.63 6.66 -5.17
N ARG A 125 -7.60 7.33 -5.68
CA ARG A 125 -7.76 8.36 -6.71
C ARG A 125 -8.57 7.85 -7.90
N ARG A 126 -8.19 6.68 -8.43
CA ARG A 126 -8.90 6.02 -9.52
C ARG A 126 -10.36 5.72 -9.16
N LYS A 127 -10.62 5.15 -7.97
CA LYS A 127 -11.97 4.84 -7.50
C LYS A 127 -12.87 6.09 -7.43
N VAL A 128 -12.36 7.23 -6.97
CA VAL A 128 -13.10 8.50 -6.96
C VAL A 128 -13.46 8.94 -8.38
N LEU A 129 -12.50 8.91 -9.31
CA LEU A 129 -12.73 9.30 -10.70
C LEU A 129 -13.72 8.36 -11.40
N ASP A 130 -13.58 7.05 -11.21
CA ASP A 130 -14.49 6.04 -11.75
C ASP A 130 -15.91 6.24 -11.20
N ALA A 131 -16.05 6.44 -9.89
CA ALA A 131 -17.34 6.69 -9.25
C ALA A 131 -18.01 7.96 -9.82
N VAL A 132 -17.26 9.06 -9.91
CA VAL A 132 -17.74 10.32 -10.48
C VAL A 132 -18.16 10.14 -11.93
N TYR A 133 -17.32 9.50 -12.75
CA TYR A 133 -17.65 9.21 -14.14
C TYR A 133 -18.95 8.40 -14.23
N THR A 134 -19.06 7.30 -13.50
CA THR A 134 -20.26 6.45 -13.50
C THR A 134 -21.51 7.21 -13.05
N LEU A 135 -21.43 7.98 -11.96
CA LEU A 135 -22.56 8.78 -11.46
C LEU A 135 -23.02 9.85 -12.45
N THR A 136 -22.13 10.39 -13.28
CA THR A 136 -22.51 11.33 -14.35
C THR A 136 -23.12 10.66 -15.59
N LYS A 137 -22.99 9.34 -15.73
CA LYS A 137 -23.50 8.55 -16.87
C LYS A 137 -24.79 7.81 -16.56
N VAL A 138 -25.09 7.60 -15.28
CA VAL A 138 -26.28 6.86 -14.83
C VAL A 138 -27.24 7.84 -14.17
N ALA A 139 -28.52 7.75 -14.55
CA ALA A 139 -29.58 8.55 -13.92
C ALA A 139 -29.68 8.23 -12.42
N PRO A 140 -30.08 9.19 -11.55
CA PRO A 140 -30.10 9.01 -10.10
C PRO A 140 -30.84 7.76 -9.62
N GLU A 141 -31.88 7.33 -10.33
CA GLU A 141 -32.71 6.16 -10.02
C GLU A 141 -31.93 4.84 -10.15
N GLY A 142 -30.92 4.81 -11.02
CA GLY A 142 -30.05 3.65 -11.26
C GLY A 142 -28.85 3.55 -10.31
N TRP A 143 -28.62 4.56 -9.46
CA TRP A 143 -27.45 4.56 -8.55
C TRP A 143 -27.48 3.42 -7.53
N LYS A 144 -28.67 2.90 -7.19
CA LYS A 144 -28.85 1.75 -6.28
C LYS A 144 -28.26 0.44 -6.83
N ASP A 145 -28.17 0.33 -8.16
CA ASP A 145 -27.72 -0.87 -8.86
C ASP A 145 -26.22 -0.80 -9.19
N LEU A 146 -25.56 0.32 -8.88
CA LEU A 146 -24.12 0.46 -9.08
C LEU A 146 -23.34 -0.48 -8.15
N PRO A 147 -22.20 -1.02 -8.62
CA PRO A 147 -21.28 -1.74 -7.74
C PRO A 147 -20.96 -0.88 -6.51
N LYS A 148 -20.97 -1.51 -5.34
CA LYS A 148 -20.56 -0.84 -4.10
C LYS A 148 -19.06 -0.57 -4.18
N MET A 149 -18.70 0.65 -4.55
CA MET A 149 -17.32 1.11 -4.48
C MET A 149 -17.04 1.54 -3.05
N ASP A 150 -16.02 0.94 -2.43
CA ASP A 150 -15.50 1.44 -1.16
C ASP A 150 -14.73 2.74 -1.43
N LEU A 151 -15.45 3.85 -1.33
CA LEU A 151 -14.91 5.21 -1.36
C LEU A 151 -14.66 5.76 0.05
N ALA A 152 -14.98 4.98 1.11
CA ALA A 152 -14.85 5.40 2.49
C ALA A 152 -13.36 5.41 2.91
N HIS A 153 -12.61 6.36 2.35
CA HIS A 153 -11.19 6.50 2.49
C HIS A 153 -10.88 7.81 3.22
N SER A 154 -10.71 7.74 4.54
CA SER A 154 -10.23 8.89 5.32
C SER A 154 -8.71 8.99 5.27
N PRO A 155 -8.12 10.19 5.43
CA PRO A 155 -6.66 10.32 5.53
C PRO A 155 -6.02 9.43 6.60
N ALA A 156 -6.70 9.19 7.73
CA ALA A 156 -6.20 8.32 8.79
C ALA A 156 -6.25 6.82 8.45
N ARG A 157 -7.11 6.43 7.51
CA ARG A 157 -7.25 5.06 6.99
C ARG A 157 -6.44 4.83 5.71
N CYS A 158 -6.06 5.90 5.02
CA CYS A 158 -5.15 5.83 3.87
C CYS A 158 -3.76 5.38 4.30
N ARG A 159 -3.15 4.44 3.57
CA ARG A 159 -1.81 3.95 3.90
C ARG A 159 -0.74 5.02 3.72
N LEU A 160 -0.91 5.94 2.77
CA LEU A 160 -0.01 7.08 2.61
C LEU A 160 -0.14 8.04 3.80
N GLY A 161 -1.36 8.35 4.24
CA GLY A 161 -1.60 9.09 5.48
C GLY A 161 -1.04 8.40 6.75
N GLN A 162 -1.15 7.07 6.85
CA GLN A 162 -0.52 6.31 7.94
C GLN A 162 1.01 6.34 7.87
N TRP A 163 1.57 6.31 6.66
CA TRP A 163 3.00 6.44 6.43
C TRP A 163 3.51 7.82 6.87
N TYR A 164 2.81 8.91 6.49
CA TYR A 164 3.14 10.27 6.95
C TYR A 164 3.14 10.36 8.48
N LYS A 165 2.14 9.77 9.17
CA LYS A 165 2.07 9.79 10.64
C LYS A 165 3.15 8.97 11.34
N LYS A 166 3.55 7.83 10.78
CA LYS A 166 4.50 6.89 11.40
C LYS A 166 5.97 7.16 11.05
N LYS A 167 6.27 7.39 9.76
CA LYS A 167 7.64 7.59 9.24
C LYS A 167 7.91 9.04 8.84
N GLY A 168 6.90 9.82 8.44
CA GLY A 168 7.07 11.26 8.15
C GLY A 168 7.59 12.06 9.34
N ARG A 169 7.37 11.59 10.58
CA ARG A 169 7.98 12.15 11.81
C ARG A 169 9.31 11.53 12.21
N ARG A 170 9.73 10.38 11.65
CA ARG A 170 11.03 9.77 12.01
C ARG A 170 12.21 10.52 11.41
N ASN A 171 11.98 11.34 10.40
CA ASN A 171 12.97 12.31 9.91
C ASN A 171 13.13 13.53 10.84
N ASP A 172 12.34 13.64 11.92
CA ASP A 172 12.56 14.64 12.97
C ASP A 172 13.63 14.18 14.00
N ASP A 173 13.99 12.89 14.00
CA ASP A 173 15.03 12.29 14.86
C ASP A 173 16.33 11.97 14.07
N ALA A 174 16.78 12.90 13.25
CA ALA A 174 18.18 13.07 12.89
C ALA A 174 18.35 14.47 12.30
N SER A 175 19.11 15.32 12.99
CA SER A 175 19.58 16.61 12.52
C SER A 175 20.12 16.54 11.08
N THR A 176 19.33 16.93 10.07
CA THR A 176 19.75 17.53 8.77
C THR A 176 18.66 17.41 7.68
N SER A 177 17.49 18.03 7.80
CA SER A 177 16.81 18.51 6.58
C SER A 177 15.94 19.74 6.86
N SER A 178 16.24 20.81 6.13
CA SER A 178 15.62 22.13 6.23
C SER A 178 14.53 22.28 5.17
N HIS A 179 13.51 21.41 5.15
CA HIS A 179 12.45 21.48 4.14
C HIS A 179 11.04 21.64 4.75
N PRO A 180 10.26 22.66 4.32
CA PRO A 180 9.13 23.19 5.10
C PRO A 180 7.74 22.81 4.56
N THR A 181 7.63 21.79 3.72
CA THR A 181 6.31 21.34 3.23
C THR A 181 5.88 20.11 4.00
N ASN A 182 4.93 20.27 4.92
CA ASN A 182 4.25 19.15 5.57
C ASN A 182 3.47 18.37 4.49
N PRO A 183 3.93 17.19 4.05
CA PRO A 183 3.32 16.47 2.94
C PRO A 183 1.91 15.95 3.29
N GLN A 184 1.55 16.00 4.58
CA GLN A 184 0.23 15.63 5.07
C GLN A 184 -0.87 16.62 4.65
N ASP A 185 -0.58 17.93 4.53
CA ASP A 185 -1.60 18.93 4.16
C ASP A 185 -2.18 18.71 2.75
N PRO A 186 -1.39 18.64 1.67
CA PRO A 186 -1.94 18.40 0.33
C PRO A 186 -2.66 17.06 0.23
N HIS A 187 -2.18 16.03 0.94
CA HIS A 187 -2.87 14.74 1.05
C HIS A 187 -4.25 14.87 1.70
N ASP A 188 -4.33 15.51 2.87
CA ASP A 188 -5.60 15.69 3.59
C ASP A 188 -6.59 16.54 2.77
N ARG A 189 -6.08 17.57 2.06
CA ARG A 189 -6.87 18.39 1.14
C ARG A 189 -7.34 17.64 -0.11
N MET A 190 -6.55 16.72 -0.65
CA MET A 190 -6.97 15.83 -1.74
C MET A 190 -8.16 14.97 -1.31
N HIS A 191 -8.09 14.38 -0.11
CA HIS A 191 -9.20 13.59 0.43
C HIS A 191 -10.48 14.42 0.59
N ALA A 192 -10.37 15.60 1.20
CA ALA A 192 -11.50 16.53 1.35
C ALA A 192 -12.08 16.97 -0.01
N ALA A 193 -11.24 17.18 -1.02
CA ALA A 193 -11.66 17.50 -2.38
C ALA A 193 -12.40 16.33 -3.06
N GLY A 194 -11.96 15.08 -2.82
CA GLY A 194 -12.64 13.88 -3.30
C GLY A 194 -14.05 13.74 -2.72
N GLU A 195 -14.21 13.93 -1.41
CA GLU A 195 -15.51 13.94 -0.74
C GLU A 195 -16.42 15.09 -1.23
N ALA A 196 -15.85 16.27 -1.46
CA ALA A 196 -16.58 17.40 -2.02
C ALA A 196 -17.05 17.14 -3.45
N LEU A 197 -16.20 16.53 -4.28
CA LEU A 197 -16.53 16.14 -5.64
C LEU A 197 -17.65 15.10 -5.68
N GLU A 198 -17.56 14.05 -4.87
CA GLU A 198 -18.63 13.04 -4.78
C GLU A 198 -19.95 13.68 -4.34
N ARG A 199 -19.94 14.53 -3.30
CA ARG A 199 -21.12 15.26 -2.84
C ARG A 199 -21.72 16.15 -3.92
N ALA A 200 -20.89 16.84 -4.71
CA ALA A 200 -21.36 17.69 -5.81
C ALA A 200 -22.09 16.86 -6.88
N VAL A 201 -21.56 15.70 -7.25
CA VAL A 201 -22.18 14.83 -8.25
C VAL A 201 -23.46 14.19 -7.70
N ARG A 202 -23.45 13.67 -6.48
CA ARG A 202 -24.64 13.08 -5.84
C ARG A 202 -25.74 14.10 -5.58
N GLY A 203 -25.36 15.33 -5.25
CA GLY A 203 -26.26 16.47 -5.11
C GLY A 203 -26.72 17.07 -6.44
N GLN A 204 -26.37 16.47 -7.57
CA GLN A 204 -26.74 16.91 -8.91
C GLN A 204 -26.36 18.37 -9.19
N ALA A 205 -25.21 18.81 -8.67
CA ALA A 205 -24.71 20.14 -8.91
C ALA A 205 -24.46 20.39 -10.40
N GLY A 206 -24.59 21.64 -10.85
CA GLY A 206 -24.39 22.01 -12.25
C GLY A 206 -22.95 21.71 -12.74
N PRO A 207 -22.75 21.53 -14.07
CA PRO A 207 -21.46 21.11 -14.64
C PRO A 207 -20.25 21.96 -14.24
N LYS A 208 -20.46 23.27 -14.03
CA LYS A 208 -19.41 24.21 -13.57
C LYS A 208 -18.91 23.86 -12.17
N SER A 209 -19.81 23.50 -11.25
CA SER A 209 -19.46 23.14 -9.86
C SER A 209 -18.73 21.80 -9.82
N VAL A 210 -19.22 20.79 -10.55
CA VAL A 210 -18.55 19.49 -10.67
C VAL A 210 -17.15 19.64 -11.27
N ARG A 211 -16.99 20.44 -12.33
CA ARG A 211 -15.68 20.71 -12.95
C ARG A 211 -14.71 21.41 -11.99
N ALA A 212 -15.19 22.37 -11.20
CA ALA A 212 -14.38 23.06 -10.21
C ALA A 212 -13.89 22.10 -9.12
N ALA A 213 -14.78 21.27 -8.56
CA ALA A 213 -14.42 20.26 -7.56
C ALA A 213 -13.44 19.22 -8.12
N LEU A 214 -13.66 18.77 -9.36
CA LEU A 214 -12.75 17.85 -10.05
C LEU A 214 -11.36 18.47 -10.22
N LYS A 215 -11.30 19.73 -10.64
CA LYS A 215 -10.02 20.44 -10.78
C LYS A 215 -9.28 20.49 -9.44
N THR A 216 -9.96 20.89 -8.36
CA THR A 216 -9.35 20.94 -7.03
C THR A 216 -8.82 19.58 -6.58
N PHE A 217 -9.58 18.51 -6.83
CA PHE A 217 -9.16 17.14 -6.51
C PHE A 217 -7.90 16.73 -7.29
N LEU A 218 -7.86 16.99 -8.60
CA LEU A 218 -6.71 16.69 -9.46
C LEU A 218 -5.49 17.53 -9.09
N ASP A 219 -5.66 18.84 -8.82
CA ASP A 219 -4.56 19.73 -8.42
C ASP A 219 -3.85 19.21 -7.16
N PHE A 220 -4.59 18.79 -6.13
CA PHE A 220 -3.98 18.22 -4.92
C PHE A 220 -3.40 16.82 -5.15
N SER A 221 -4.01 16.03 -6.02
CA SER A 221 -3.46 14.72 -6.40
C SER A 221 -2.09 14.86 -7.05
N ASP A 222 -1.92 15.81 -7.97
CA ASP A 222 -0.65 16.02 -8.66
C ASP A 222 0.44 16.49 -7.69
N ILE A 223 0.07 17.30 -6.68
CA ILE A 223 0.99 17.71 -5.60
C ILE A 223 1.44 16.50 -4.78
N VAL A 224 0.53 15.59 -4.42
CA VAL A 224 0.89 14.38 -3.65
C VAL A 224 1.81 13.46 -4.46
N ASP A 225 1.54 13.28 -5.75
CA ASP A 225 2.38 12.46 -6.64
C ASP A 225 3.79 13.03 -6.79
N ALA A 226 3.91 14.35 -6.98
CA ALA A 226 5.20 15.03 -7.03
C ALA A 226 5.99 14.87 -5.72
N GLU A 227 5.31 15.01 -4.58
CA GLU A 227 5.94 14.91 -3.26
C GLU A 227 6.43 13.48 -2.95
N VAL A 228 5.63 12.45 -3.29
CA VAL A 228 6.08 11.07 -3.15
C VAL A 228 7.29 10.78 -4.04
N SER A 229 7.28 11.28 -5.28
CA SER A 229 8.41 11.12 -6.20
C SER A 229 9.68 11.75 -5.64
N ARG A 230 9.59 12.98 -5.12
CA ARG A 230 10.69 13.69 -4.45
C ARG A 230 11.27 12.87 -3.28
N ILE A 231 10.41 12.33 -2.41
CA ILE A 231 10.83 11.52 -1.25
C ILE A 231 11.59 10.26 -1.70
N VAL A 232 11.14 9.61 -2.78
CA VAL A 232 11.80 8.42 -3.34
C VAL A 232 13.17 8.78 -3.91
N GLU A 233 13.26 9.87 -4.68
CA GLU A 233 14.52 10.34 -5.26
C GLU A 233 15.55 10.68 -4.18
N GLU A 234 15.17 11.51 -3.20
CA GLU A 234 16.05 11.88 -2.09
C GLU A 234 16.55 10.66 -1.30
N GLY A 235 15.64 9.76 -0.93
CA GLY A 235 16.02 8.56 -0.20
C GLY A 235 16.95 7.65 -1.02
N LEU A 236 16.73 7.53 -2.33
CA LEU A 236 17.58 6.70 -3.20
C LEU A 236 18.97 7.33 -3.33
N SER A 237 19.07 8.64 -3.54
CA SER A 237 20.35 9.35 -3.58
C SER A 237 21.14 9.18 -2.28
N GLU A 238 20.48 9.27 -1.11
CA GLU A 238 21.11 8.96 0.19
C GLU A 238 21.62 7.52 0.26
N THR A 239 20.81 6.56 -0.20
CA THR A 239 21.17 5.12 -0.18
C THR A 239 22.35 4.82 -1.12
N LEU A 240 22.44 5.53 -2.25
CA LEU A 240 23.51 5.39 -3.24
C LEU A 240 24.79 6.15 -2.85
N GLY A 241 24.78 6.92 -1.76
CA GLY A 241 25.94 7.68 -1.29
C GLY A 241 26.24 8.95 -2.10
N GLU A 242 25.30 9.42 -2.90
CA GLU A 242 25.43 10.67 -3.65
C GLU A 242 25.07 11.84 -2.72
N SER A 243 26.06 12.32 -1.96
CA SER A 243 25.98 13.64 -1.38
C SER A 243 25.92 14.66 -2.52
N TYR A 244 24.75 15.25 -2.76
CA TYR A 244 24.63 16.49 -3.54
C TYR A 244 25.34 17.62 -2.78
N SER A 245 26.67 17.66 -2.86
CA SER A 245 27.48 18.80 -2.49
C SER A 245 28.05 19.42 -3.76
N ASP A 246 27.62 20.66 -4.03
CA ASP A 246 28.34 21.67 -4.80
C ASP A 246 28.87 21.28 -6.19
N SER A 247 28.03 21.49 -7.20
CA SER A 247 28.54 21.96 -8.49
C SER A 247 27.56 22.93 -9.13
N SER A 248 27.52 24.14 -8.60
CA SER A 248 27.14 25.34 -9.33
C SER A 248 28.11 26.45 -8.95
N LYS A 249 29.30 26.39 -9.56
CA LYS A 249 30.07 27.59 -9.93
C LYS A 249 29.68 27.95 -11.35
#